data_AF-A0A839V5M1-F1
#
_entry.id   AF-A0A839V5M1-F1
#
_cell.length_a   1.000
_cell.length_b   1.000
_cell.length_c   1.000
_cell.angle_alpha   90.00
_cell.angle_beta   90.00
_cell.angle_gamma   90.00
#
_symmetry.space_group_name_H-M   'P 1'
#
loop_
_entity.id
_entity.type
_entity.pdbx_description
1 polymer ?
#
loop_
_entity_poly.entity_id
_entity_poly.type
_entity_poly.pdbx_seq_one_letter_code
_entity_poly.pdbx_strand_id
1 'polypeptide(L)'
;MKRFVAGESRSQATLFPELLDDFVSEDNPVRAIEAFVEALDLRQLGFKGVDPQATGRPAYHPAVLLKIYLYGYLNRVQSSRRLEREAQRNVELMWLTERLAPDFKTIADFRKHNGKAIRATCRDFVVLCRRLGLFSQAIVAIDGSKFKAVNNRDRNYTFAKMKRRAEEIDKSIERYLRQLDSADQGDPADTEAQTAQLKEKIAALIEEVQQLQFIEIQRTQAPDQQVSLTDPDSRSMTARGTGVVGYNVQTAVDNRHHLIIAHEVTNVGSDRSQLSRMANQARDASGIKDLTVVADRGYFKGEEILECHKAGITTYLPKPKTSPSQAKGMFPRETFLFIP
;
A
#
# COMPACT_ATOMS: atom_id res chain seq x y z
N MET A 1 -7.92 -19.39 52.96
CA MET A 1 -8.85 -19.08 51.84
C MET A 1 -8.06 -18.53 50.67
N LYS A 2 -8.23 -19.06 49.46
CA LYS A 2 -7.58 -18.48 48.27
C LYS A 2 -8.10 -17.04 48.10
N ARG A 3 -7.19 -16.07 48.03
CA ARG A 3 -7.47 -14.62 47.95
C ARG A 3 -7.75 -14.11 46.53
N PHE A 4 -7.79 -15.02 45.55
CA PHE A 4 -8.01 -14.71 44.14
C PHE A 4 -9.21 -15.50 43.62
N VAL A 5 -9.91 -14.92 42.65
CA VAL A 5 -10.85 -15.65 41.79
C VAL A 5 -10.05 -16.73 41.06
N ALA A 6 -10.44 -18.00 41.22
CA ALA A 6 -9.77 -19.13 40.59
C ALA A 6 -10.49 -19.51 39.29
N GLY A 7 -9.73 -19.77 38.22
CA GLY A 7 -10.27 -20.31 36.98
C GLY A 7 -10.55 -21.82 37.07
N GLU A 8 -11.14 -22.36 36.00
CA GLU A 8 -11.44 -23.79 35.87
C GLU A 8 -10.22 -24.62 35.47
N SER A 9 -10.25 -25.93 35.75
CA SER A 9 -9.13 -26.83 35.41
C SER A 9 -9.11 -27.12 33.92
N ARG A 10 -7.92 -27.12 33.30
CA ARG A 10 -7.73 -27.48 31.88
C ARG A 10 -8.11 -28.93 31.55
N SER A 11 -8.22 -29.79 32.56
CA SER A 11 -8.60 -31.19 32.43
C SER A 11 -10.06 -31.46 32.82
N GLN A 12 -10.82 -30.41 33.14
CA GLN A 12 -12.25 -30.53 33.45
C GLN A 12 -13.01 -30.81 32.14
N ALA A 13 -13.76 -31.91 32.13
CA ALA A 13 -14.62 -32.26 31.01
C ALA A 13 -16.06 -31.79 31.29
N THR A 14 -16.76 -31.37 30.24
CA THR A 14 -18.21 -31.08 30.27
C THR A 14 -19.00 -32.32 29.87
N LEU A 15 -20.26 -32.44 30.32
CA LEU A 15 -21.15 -33.56 29.96
C LEU A 15 -21.52 -33.55 28.46
N PHE A 16 -21.68 -32.35 27.90
CA PHE A 16 -21.92 -32.11 26.48
C PHE A 16 -20.80 -31.22 25.91
N PRO A 17 -20.34 -31.46 24.66
CA PRO A 17 -19.34 -30.61 24.04
C PRO A 17 -19.90 -29.21 23.78
N GLU A 18 -19.11 -28.19 24.12
CA GLU A 18 -19.44 -26.80 23.80
C GLU A 18 -19.43 -26.57 22.28
N LEU A 19 -20.38 -25.78 21.79
CA LEU A 19 -20.47 -25.37 20.40
C LEU A 19 -19.48 -24.23 20.14
N LEU A 20 -19.04 -24.08 18.88
CA LEU A 20 -18.23 -22.90 18.51
C LEU A 20 -18.98 -21.59 18.80
N ASP A 21 -20.30 -21.60 18.63
CA ASP A 21 -21.15 -20.42 18.84
C ASP A 21 -21.18 -19.97 20.30
N ASP A 22 -20.95 -20.87 21.26
CA ASP A 22 -20.91 -20.56 22.69
C ASP A 22 -19.70 -19.68 23.06
N PHE A 23 -18.64 -19.67 22.24
CA PHE A 23 -17.42 -18.90 22.48
C PHE A 23 -17.38 -17.54 21.77
N VAL A 24 -18.38 -17.23 20.94
CA VAL A 24 -18.44 -16.00 20.16
C VAL A 24 -19.72 -15.26 20.52
N SER A 25 -19.61 -14.14 21.24
CA SER A 25 -20.78 -13.34 21.63
C SER A 25 -21.57 -12.81 20.43
N GLU A 26 -22.85 -12.49 20.62
CA GLU A 26 -23.72 -11.92 19.58
C GLU A 26 -23.21 -10.58 19.03
N ASP A 27 -22.56 -9.77 19.88
CA ASP A 27 -21.99 -8.47 19.51
C ASP A 27 -20.58 -8.58 18.88
N ASN A 28 -20.06 -9.80 18.69
CA ASN A 28 -18.71 -9.97 18.15
C ASN A 28 -18.66 -9.53 16.66
N PRO A 29 -17.70 -8.67 16.26
CA PRO A 29 -17.60 -8.16 14.89
C PRO A 29 -17.38 -9.25 13.83
N VAL A 30 -16.91 -10.45 14.21
CA VAL A 30 -16.77 -11.58 13.29
C VAL A 30 -18.10 -11.99 12.65
N ARG A 31 -19.22 -11.81 13.37
CA ARG A 31 -20.57 -12.07 12.86
C ARG A 31 -20.97 -11.08 11.76
N ALA A 32 -20.48 -9.84 11.81
CA ALA A 32 -20.69 -8.88 10.74
C ALA A 32 -19.92 -9.26 9.47
N ILE A 33 -18.73 -9.86 9.60
CA ILE A 33 -17.97 -10.40 8.47
C ILE A 33 -18.73 -11.55 7.83
N GLU A 34 -19.25 -12.47 8.64
CA GLU A 34 -20.07 -13.60 8.19
C GLU A 34 -21.29 -13.12 7.39
N ALA A 35 -22.14 -12.30 8.04
CA ALA A 35 -23.35 -11.78 7.43
C ALA A 35 -23.07 -10.97 6.16
N PHE A 36 -21.99 -10.18 6.12
CA PHE A 36 -21.60 -9.43 4.95
C PHE A 36 -21.22 -10.36 3.79
N VAL A 37 -20.37 -11.37 4.03
CA VAL A 37 -19.90 -12.27 2.96
C VAL A 37 -21.03 -13.16 2.44
N GLU A 38 -21.90 -13.66 3.31
CA GLU A 38 -23.07 -14.47 2.92
C GLU A 38 -24.07 -13.68 2.05
N ALA A 39 -24.14 -12.36 2.23
CA ALA A 39 -25.00 -11.51 1.41
C ALA A 39 -24.43 -11.22 0.00
N LEU A 40 -23.18 -11.59 -0.30
CA LEU A 40 -22.54 -11.30 -1.58
C LEU A 40 -22.80 -12.40 -2.62
N ASP A 41 -23.13 -11.98 -3.85
CA ASP A 41 -23.06 -12.89 -5.00
C ASP A 41 -21.60 -12.98 -5.51
N LEU A 42 -20.85 -13.92 -4.95
CA LEU A 42 -19.44 -14.11 -5.28
C LEU A 42 -19.23 -14.48 -6.75
N ARG A 43 -20.21 -15.12 -7.40
CA ARG A 43 -20.12 -15.48 -8.83
C ARG A 43 -20.21 -14.21 -9.68
N GLN A 44 -21.18 -13.34 -9.42
CA GLN A 44 -21.32 -12.05 -10.12
C GLN A 44 -20.14 -11.11 -9.87
N LEU A 45 -19.55 -11.16 -8.67
CA LEU A 45 -18.34 -10.40 -8.33
C LEU A 45 -17.07 -10.92 -9.01
N GLY A 46 -17.15 -12.07 -9.68
CA GLY A 46 -16.06 -12.64 -10.47
C GLY A 46 -15.05 -13.44 -9.65
N PHE A 47 -15.43 -13.94 -8.47
CA PHE A 47 -14.62 -14.93 -7.77
C PHE A 47 -14.64 -16.24 -8.54
N LYS A 48 -13.46 -16.85 -8.68
CA LYS A 48 -13.31 -18.17 -9.28
C LYS A 48 -13.50 -19.26 -8.22
N GLY A 49 -13.94 -20.44 -8.63
CA GLY A 49 -14.08 -21.60 -7.73
C GLY A 49 -15.28 -21.52 -6.79
N VAL A 50 -16.27 -20.68 -7.11
CA VAL A 50 -17.60 -20.74 -6.48
C VAL A 50 -18.24 -22.09 -6.78
N ASP A 51 -18.17 -22.50 -8.05
CA ASP A 51 -18.62 -23.82 -8.49
C ASP A 51 -17.48 -24.84 -8.37
N PRO A 52 -17.70 -25.96 -7.68
CA PRO A 52 -16.70 -27.01 -7.58
C PRO A 52 -16.47 -27.66 -8.95
N GLN A 53 -15.23 -28.06 -9.20
CA GLN A 53 -14.92 -28.91 -10.35
C GLN A 53 -15.53 -30.30 -10.15
N ALA A 54 -15.94 -30.94 -11.24
CA ALA A 54 -16.53 -32.29 -11.20
C ALA A 54 -15.52 -33.37 -10.76
N THR A 55 -14.22 -33.11 -10.89
CA THR A 55 -13.13 -34.04 -10.59
C THR A 55 -12.00 -33.38 -9.81
N GLY A 56 -11.21 -34.20 -9.10
CA GLY A 56 -10.09 -33.74 -8.29
C GLY A 56 -10.47 -33.47 -6.83
N ARG A 57 -9.51 -32.95 -6.06
CA ARG A 57 -9.74 -32.56 -4.66
C ARG A 57 -10.62 -31.30 -4.63
N PRO A 58 -11.72 -31.28 -3.84
CA PRO A 58 -12.51 -30.07 -3.65
C PRO A 58 -11.65 -28.90 -3.16
N ALA A 59 -11.79 -27.76 -3.82
CA ALA A 59 -11.16 -26.53 -3.40
C ALA A 59 -11.92 -25.89 -2.23
N TYR A 60 -11.26 -25.02 -1.48
CA TYR A 60 -11.95 -24.16 -0.52
C TYR A 60 -12.86 -23.18 -1.28
N HIS A 61 -14.08 -23.01 -0.77
CA HIS A 61 -15.00 -22.01 -1.32
C HIS A 61 -14.43 -20.59 -1.14
N PRO A 62 -14.53 -19.70 -2.15
CA PRO A 62 -13.96 -18.35 -2.07
C PRO A 62 -14.50 -17.51 -0.90
N ALA A 63 -15.71 -17.79 -0.40
CA ALA A 63 -16.26 -17.14 0.79
C ALA A 63 -15.36 -17.32 2.01
N VAL A 64 -14.88 -18.54 2.28
CA VAL A 64 -14.02 -18.87 3.43
C VAL A 64 -12.72 -18.04 3.36
N LEU A 65 -12.11 -17.97 2.18
CA LEU A 65 -10.86 -17.24 1.97
C LEU A 65 -11.08 -15.72 2.07
N LEU A 66 -12.21 -15.21 1.59
CA LEU A 66 -12.59 -13.80 1.73
C LEU A 66 -12.80 -13.43 3.20
N LYS A 67 -13.54 -14.26 3.96
CA LYS A 67 -13.77 -14.12 5.40
C LYS A 67 -12.45 -14.02 6.17
N ILE A 68 -11.48 -14.90 5.89
CA ILE A 68 -10.13 -14.87 6.49
C ILE A 68 -9.42 -13.53 6.21
N TYR A 69 -9.49 -13.01 4.98
CA TYR A 69 -8.86 -11.74 4.65
C TYR A 69 -9.52 -10.55 5.34
N LEU A 70 -10.85 -10.49 5.36
CA LEU A 70 -11.58 -9.42 6.06
C LEU A 70 -11.26 -9.43 7.55
N TYR A 71 -11.27 -10.61 8.18
CA TYR A 71 -10.86 -10.80 9.57
C TYR A 71 -9.41 -10.32 9.80
N GLY A 72 -8.51 -10.71 8.90
CA GLY A 72 -7.11 -10.30 8.94
C GLY A 72 -6.93 -8.79 8.87
N TYR A 73 -7.66 -8.09 8.00
CA TYR A 73 -7.58 -6.63 7.90
C TYR A 73 -8.12 -5.94 9.15
N LEU A 74 -9.26 -6.39 9.68
CA LEU A 74 -9.86 -5.83 10.89
C LEU A 74 -8.94 -5.99 12.11
N ASN A 75 -8.30 -7.16 12.24
CA ASN A 75 -7.40 -7.49 13.35
C ASN A 75 -5.92 -7.17 13.07
N ARG A 76 -5.61 -6.45 11.98
CA ARG A 76 -4.24 -6.05 11.59
C ARG A 76 -3.27 -7.25 11.43
N VAL A 77 -3.78 -8.40 11.00
CA VAL A 77 -3.04 -9.61 10.64
C VAL A 77 -2.92 -9.73 9.13
N GLN A 78 -1.88 -9.14 8.55
CA GLN A 78 -1.71 -9.04 7.08
C GLN A 78 -0.93 -10.22 6.46
N SER A 79 -0.22 -11.01 7.27
CA SER A 79 0.63 -12.10 6.80
C SER A 79 -0.19 -13.38 6.62
N SER A 80 -0.18 -13.97 5.41
CA SER A 80 -0.88 -15.23 5.14
C SER A 80 -0.41 -16.38 6.04
N ARG A 81 0.86 -16.41 6.44
CA ARG A 81 1.38 -17.40 7.42
C ARG A 81 0.85 -17.15 8.82
N ARG A 82 0.64 -15.89 9.20
CA ARG A 82 0.00 -15.57 10.48
C ARG A 82 -1.48 -15.92 10.42
N LEU A 83 -2.17 -15.66 9.31
CA LEU A 83 -3.58 -16.03 9.11
C LEU A 83 -3.79 -17.54 9.18
N GLU A 84 -2.92 -18.34 8.55
CA GLU A 84 -2.93 -19.80 8.69
C GLU A 84 -2.82 -20.23 10.16
N ARG A 85 -1.87 -19.66 10.92
CA ARG A 85 -1.73 -19.96 12.36
C ARG A 85 -2.95 -19.52 13.17
N GLU A 86 -3.53 -18.37 12.86
CA GLU A 86 -4.77 -17.91 13.51
C GLU A 86 -5.92 -18.86 13.21
N ALA A 87 -6.07 -19.34 11.97
CA ALA A 87 -7.16 -20.26 11.59
C ALA A 87 -7.11 -21.59 12.36
N GLN A 88 -5.93 -21.97 12.86
CA GLN A 88 -5.71 -23.19 13.64
C GLN A 88 -5.91 -23.02 15.15
N ARG A 89 -5.95 -21.79 15.69
CA ARG A 89 -5.92 -21.58 17.16
C ARG A 89 -6.91 -20.54 17.68
N ASN A 90 -7.37 -19.64 16.83
CA ASN A 90 -8.23 -18.52 17.21
C ASN A 90 -9.69 -18.94 17.10
N VAL A 91 -10.43 -18.88 18.21
CA VAL A 91 -11.81 -19.35 18.26
C VAL A 91 -12.74 -18.56 17.33
N GLU A 92 -12.51 -17.25 17.17
CA GLU A 92 -13.29 -16.42 16.24
C GLU A 92 -13.08 -16.87 14.81
N LEU A 93 -11.84 -17.18 14.44
CA LEU A 93 -11.52 -17.61 13.09
C LEU A 93 -11.98 -19.06 12.84
N MET A 94 -11.89 -19.94 13.84
CA MET A 94 -12.49 -21.28 13.78
C MET A 94 -14.00 -21.23 13.62
N TRP A 95 -14.68 -20.31 14.30
CA TRP A 95 -16.10 -20.06 14.14
C TRP A 95 -16.41 -19.58 12.72
N LEU A 96 -15.68 -18.57 12.25
CA LEU A 96 -15.90 -17.94 10.94
C LEU A 96 -15.62 -18.87 9.75
N THR A 97 -14.69 -19.82 9.90
CA THR A 97 -14.30 -20.75 8.83
C THR A 97 -14.83 -22.16 9.04
N GLU A 98 -15.67 -22.40 10.04
CA GLU A 98 -16.16 -23.74 10.41
C GLU A 98 -15.00 -24.73 10.63
N ARG A 99 -13.92 -24.26 11.27
CA ARG A 99 -12.64 -24.96 11.51
C ARG A 99 -11.85 -25.33 10.25
N LEU A 100 -12.20 -24.81 9.08
CA LEU A 100 -11.33 -24.89 7.91
C LEU A 100 -10.08 -24.06 8.16
N ALA A 101 -8.91 -24.68 7.96
CA ALA A 101 -7.61 -24.03 8.12
C ALA A 101 -6.79 -24.14 6.82
N PRO A 102 -7.10 -23.30 5.80
CA PRO A 102 -6.30 -23.24 4.58
C PRO A 102 -4.84 -22.87 4.87
N ASP A 103 -3.92 -23.46 4.10
CA ASP A 103 -2.50 -23.15 4.24
C ASP A 103 -2.18 -21.72 3.75
N PHE A 104 -1.01 -21.21 4.13
CA PHE A 104 -0.62 -19.84 3.75
C PHE A 104 -0.54 -19.62 2.24
N LYS A 105 -0.27 -20.68 1.45
CA LYS A 105 -0.15 -20.58 -0.02
C LYS A 105 -1.53 -20.36 -0.63
N THR A 106 -2.50 -21.16 -0.23
CA THR A 106 -3.91 -21.05 -0.63
C THR A 106 -4.45 -19.67 -0.30
N ILE A 107 -4.19 -19.18 0.91
CA ILE A 107 -4.57 -17.82 1.33
C ILE A 107 -3.88 -16.78 0.43
N ALA A 108 -2.56 -16.87 0.21
CA ALA A 108 -1.83 -15.90 -0.60
C ALA A 108 -2.28 -15.89 -2.08
N ASP A 109 -2.48 -17.06 -2.67
CA ASP A 109 -2.91 -17.24 -4.06
C ASP A 109 -4.33 -16.73 -4.28
N PHE A 110 -5.23 -16.88 -3.31
CA PHE A 110 -6.56 -16.30 -3.38
C PHE A 110 -6.51 -14.77 -3.61
N ARG A 111 -5.71 -14.04 -2.82
CA ARG A 111 -5.58 -12.59 -2.98
C ARG A 111 -4.92 -12.22 -4.30
N LYS A 112 -3.89 -12.97 -4.70
CA LYS A 112 -3.16 -12.73 -5.97
C LYS A 112 -4.09 -12.86 -7.18
N HIS A 113 -4.93 -13.89 -7.21
CA HIS A 113 -5.74 -14.19 -8.40
C HIS A 113 -7.11 -13.52 -8.42
N ASN A 114 -7.61 -13.00 -7.29
CA ASN A 114 -8.95 -12.41 -7.19
C ASN A 114 -8.96 -10.89 -6.94
N GLY A 115 -7.87 -10.17 -7.23
CA GLY A 115 -7.77 -8.73 -6.94
C GLY A 115 -8.88 -7.86 -7.55
N LYS A 116 -9.37 -8.19 -8.75
CA LYS A 116 -10.53 -7.49 -9.35
C LYS A 116 -11.83 -7.73 -8.58
N ALA A 117 -12.07 -8.98 -8.18
CA ALA A 117 -13.26 -9.37 -7.41
C ALA A 117 -13.24 -8.76 -6.01
N ILE A 118 -12.08 -8.74 -5.33
CA ILE A 118 -11.93 -8.09 -4.02
C ILE A 118 -12.26 -6.58 -4.12
N ARG A 119 -11.81 -5.89 -5.17
CA ARG A 119 -12.19 -4.48 -5.40
C ARG A 119 -13.69 -4.31 -5.64
N ALA A 120 -14.32 -5.26 -6.34
CA ALA A 120 -15.77 -5.26 -6.52
C ALA A 120 -16.50 -5.46 -5.18
N THR A 121 -16.03 -6.36 -4.32
CA THR A 121 -16.54 -6.52 -2.94
C THR A 121 -16.46 -5.22 -2.14
N CYS A 122 -15.35 -4.48 -2.22
CA CYS A 122 -15.24 -3.17 -1.57
C CYS A 122 -16.26 -2.16 -2.11
N ARG A 123 -16.58 -2.20 -3.42
CA ARG A 123 -17.62 -1.36 -4.01
C ARG A 123 -18.99 -1.70 -3.45
N ASP A 124 -19.32 -2.99 -3.35
CA ASP A 124 -20.59 -3.44 -2.78
C ASP A 124 -20.74 -3.05 -1.31
N PHE A 125 -19.63 -3.09 -0.55
CA PHE A 125 -19.60 -2.56 0.81
C PHE A 125 -19.97 -1.07 0.86
N VAL A 126 -19.41 -0.24 -0.03
CA VAL A 126 -19.75 1.19 -0.12
C VAL A 126 -21.24 1.37 -0.50
N VAL A 127 -21.76 0.57 -1.43
CA VAL A 127 -23.21 0.59 -1.77
C VAL A 127 -24.07 0.22 -0.56
N LEU A 128 -23.66 -0.78 0.23
CA LEU A 128 -24.34 -1.14 1.47
C LEU A 128 -24.32 0.02 2.48
N CYS A 129 -23.16 0.64 2.72
CA CYS A 129 -23.05 1.80 3.60
C CYS A 129 -23.97 2.95 3.15
N ARG A 130 -24.08 3.18 1.84
CA ARG A 130 -25.01 4.16 1.26
C ARG A 130 -26.47 3.81 1.57
N ARG A 131 -26.87 2.55 1.38
CA ARG A 131 -28.24 2.07 1.68
C ARG A 131 -28.59 2.21 3.16
N LEU A 132 -27.60 2.00 4.04
CA LEU A 132 -27.73 2.18 5.48
C LEU A 132 -27.67 3.65 5.91
N GLY A 133 -27.54 4.60 4.99
CA GLY A 133 -27.50 6.04 5.29
C GLY A 133 -26.21 6.49 5.98
N LEU A 134 -25.12 5.72 5.91
CA LEU A 134 -23.85 6.03 6.57
C LEU A 134 -23.09 7.18 5.87
N PHE A 135 -23.41 7.51 4.62
CA PHE A 135 -22.87 8.70 3.93
C PHE A 135 -23.86 9.86 3.99
N SER A 136 -24.36 10.16 5.19
CA SER A 136 -25.43 11.16 5.38
C SER A 136 -24.97 12.61 5.22
N GLN A 137 -23.68 12.88 5.35
CA GLN A 137 -23.13 14.22 5.18
C GLN A 137 -22.47 14.35 3.81
N ALA A 138 -22.77 15.44 3.12
CA ALA A 138 -22.19 15.77 1.84
C ALA A 138 -20.74 16.28 1.92
N ILE A 139 -19.98 15.88 2.95
CA ILE A 139 -18.61 16.39 3.19
C ILE A 139 -17.63 15.23 3.18
N VAL A 140 -16.61 15.36 2.34
CA VAL A 140 -15.56 14.35 2.13
C VAL A 140 -14.18 15.00 2.24
N ALA A 141 -13.29 14.36 2.98
CA ALA A 141 -11.88 14.73 3.05
C ALA A 141 -11.07 13.89 2.06
N ILE A 142 -10.23 14.56 1.25
CA ILE A 142 -9.30 13.90 0.33
C ILE A 142 -7.88 14.11 0.82
N ASP A 143 -7.14 13.01 0.93
CA ASP A 143 -5.72 13.03 1.33
C ASP A 143 -4.90 11.97 0.60
N GLY A 144 -3.59 12.21 0.53
CA GLY A 144 -2.61 11.43 -0.21
C GLY A 144 -1.57 10.85 0.73
N SER A 145 -1.47 9.52 0.75
CA SER A 145 -0.55 8.79 1.61
C SER A 145 0.46 7.98 0.81
N LYS A 146 1.75 8.20 1.06
CA LYS A 146 2.84 7.46 0.42
C LYS A 146 3.11 6.15 1.15
N PHE A 147 2.85 5.03 0.51
CA PHE A 147 3.09 3.69 1.05
C PHE A 147 4.34 3.07 0.46
N LYS A 148 5.20 2.55 1.32
CA LYS A 148 6.45 1.90 0.91
C LYS A 148 6.12 0.59 0.18
N ALA A 149 6.74 0.41 -0.99
CA ALA A 149 6.67 -0.83 -1.75
C ALA A 149 7.61 -1.90 -1.18
N VAL A 150 7.47 -3.13 -1.68
CA VAL A 150 8.44 -4.20 -1.41
C VAL A 150 9.64 -4.03 -2.34
N ASN A 151 10.30 -2.87 -2.27
CA ASN A 151 11.49 -2.55 -3.06
C ASN A 151 12.45 -1.70 -2.22
N ASN A 152 13.73 -2.09 -2.18
CA ASN A 152 14.75 -1.26 -1.53
C ASN A 152 15.03 -0.02 -2.39
N ARG A 153 15.38 1.11 -1.76
CA ARG A 153 15.74 2.36 -2.43
C ARG A 153 16.90 2.21 -3.40
N ASP A 154 17.85 1.33 -3.08
CA ASP A 154 19.04 1.07 -3.89
C ASP A 154 18.74 0.16 -5.08
N ARG A 155 17.63 -0.62 -5.00
CA ARG A 155 17.11 -1.45 -6.11
C ARG A 155 16.12 -0.69 -6.97
N ASN A 156 16.24 0.63 -6.99
CA ASN A 156 15.45 1.53 -7.79
C ASN A 156 16.36 2.51 -8.50
N TYR A 157 16.23 2.56 -9.82
CA TYR A 157 17.16 3.22 -10.71
C TYR A 157 16.45 4.35 -11.44
N THR A 158 16.99 5.55 -11.27
CA THR A 158 16.61 6.77 -11.97
C THR A 158 17.86 7.32 -12.62
N PHE A 159 17.73 8.20 -13.62
CA PHE A 159 18.89 8.81 -14.28
C PHE A 159 19.90 9.39 -13.29
N ALA A 160 19.43 10.16 -12.30
CA ALA A 160 20.29 10.77 -11.29
C ALA A 160 21.01 9.74 -10.41
N LYS A 161 20.34 8.64 -10.05
CA LYS A 161 20.97 7.55 -9.28
C LYS A 161 21.98 6.78 -10.13
N MET A 162 21.70 6.54 -11.41
CA MET A 162 22.61 5.85 -12.32
C MET A 162 23.87 6.64 -12.57
N LYS A 163 23.74 7.94 -12.84
CA LYS A 163 24.88 8.84 -12.97
C LYS A 163 25.76 8.84 -11.72
N ARG A 164 25.16 9.00 -10.52
CA ARG A 164 25.91 8.96 -9.26
C ARG A 164 26.62 7.62 -9.05
N ARG A 165 25.93 6.51 -9.35
CA ARG A 165 26.52 5.17 -9.18
C ARG A 165 27.70 4.95 -10.12
N ALA A 166 27.60 5.40 -11.38
CA ALA A 166 28.71 5.35 -12.33
C ALA A 166 29.91 6.17 -11.80
N GLU A 167 29.68 7.41 -11.36
CA GLU A 167 30.73 8.26 -10.78
C GLU A 167 31.39 7.65 -9.53
N GLU A 168 30.63 6.95 -8.69
CA GLU A 168 31.15 6.24 -7.51
C GLU A 168 32.00 5.02 -7.88
N ILE A 169 31.58 4.26 -8.91
CA ILE A 169 32.33 3.12 -9.43
C ILE A 169 33.63 3.60 -10.06
N ASP A 170 33.60 4.64 -10.92
CA ASP A 170 34.78 5.20 -11.56
C ASP A 170 35.82 5.65 -10.52
N LYS A 171 35.38 6.37 -9.48
CA LYS A 171 36.25 6.76 -8.35
C LYS A 171 36.83 5.57 -7.60
N SER A 172 36.05 4.49 -7.46
CA SER A 172 36.48 3.28 -6.76
C SER A 172 37.51 2.50 -7.57
N ILE A 173 37.29 2.38 -8.89
CA ILE A 173 38.24 1.77 -9.82
C ILE A 173 39.54 2.58 -9.83
N GLU A 174 39.46 3.90 -9.99
CA GLU A 174 40.64 4.78 -9.99
C GLU A 174 41.43 4.65 -8.68
N ARG A 175 40.74 4.59 -7.54
CA ARG A 175 41.37 4.35 -6.23
C ARG A 175 42.08 3.00 -6.17
N TYR A 176 41.46 1.92 -6.64
CA TYR A 176 42.07 0.59 -6.61
C TYR A 176 43.23 0.45 -7.60
N LEU A 177 43.15 1.09 -8.78
CA LEU A 177 44.26 1.16 -9.72
C LEU A 177 45.46 1.88 -9.12
N ARG A 178 45.26 3.04 -8.46
CA ARG A 178 46.35 3.73 -7.75
C ARG A 178 46.96 2.89 -6.62
N GLN A 179 46.15 2.08 -5.93
CA GLN A 179 46.64 1.16 -4.89
C GLN A 179 47.49 0.04 -5.49
N LEU A 180 47.10 -0.50 -6.65
CA LEU A 180 47.90 -1.47 -7.39
C LEU A 180 49.24 -0.88 -7.83
N ASP A 181 49.23 0.31 -8.44
CA ASP A 181 50.45 1.01 -8.87
C ASP A 181 51.40 1.26 -7.69
N SER A 182 50.88 1.56 -6.50
CA SER A 182 51.68 1.74 -5.29
C SER A 182 52.21 0.44 -4.70
N ALA A 183 51.47 -0.67 -4.84
CA ALA A 183 51.89 -1.98 -4.39
C ALA A 183 53.04 -2.53 -5.25
N ASP A 184 53.02 -2.26 -6.56
CA ASP A 184 54.10 -2.64 -7.49
C ASP A 184 55.44 -1.93 -7.18
N GLN A 185 55.44 -0.88 -6.34
CA GLN A 185 56.64 -0.16 -5.89
C GLN A 185 57.15 -0.61 -4.50
N GLY A 186 56.47 -1.55 -3.83
CA GLY A 186 56.77 -2.02 -2.46
C GLY A 186 57.50 -3.37 -2.38
N ASP A 187 57.69 -3.88 -1.15
CA ASP A 187 58.37 -5.15 -0.86
C ASP A 187 57.50 -6.37 -1.32
N PRO A 188 58.05 -7.43 -1.95
CA PRO A 188 57.25 -8.44 -2.69
C PRO A 188 56.35 -9.36 -1.86
N ALA A 189 56.66 -9.59 -0.58
CA ALA A 189 56.03 -10.66 0.21
C ALA A 189 54.63 -10.30 0.77
N ASP A 190 54.37 -9.03 1.09
CA ASP A 190 53.07 -8.55 1.60
C ASP A 190 52.14 -8.02 0.50
N THR A 191 52.66 -7.84 -0.71
CA THR A 191 51.98 -7.20 -1.85
C THR A 191 51.18 -8.18 -2.70
N GLU A 192 51.57 -9.45 -2.83
CA GLU A 192 50.86 -10.43 -3.68
C GLU A 192 49.40 -10.68 -3.25
N ALA A 193 49.16 -10.88 -1.95
CA ALA A 193 47.82 -11.13 -1.43
C ALA A 193 46.91 -9.89 -1.53
N GLN A 194 47.46 -8.70 -1.31
CA GLN A 194 46.73 -7.43 -1.43
C GLN A 194 46.39 -7.12 -2.89
N THR A 195 47.35 -7.33 -3.80
CA THR A 195 47.18 -7.18 -5.25
C THR A 195 46.12 -8.13 -5.80
N ALA A 196 46.10 -9.40 -5.34
CA ALA A 196 45.05 -10.35 -5.71
C ALA A 196 43.66 -9.88 -5.26
N GLN A 197 43.53 -9.41 -4.01
CA GLN A 197 42.26 -8.89 -3.49
C GLN A 197 41.78 -7.63 -4.23
N LEU A 198 42.69 -6.73 -4.61
CA LEU A 198 42.35 -5.53 -5.38
C LEU A 198 41.89 -5.88 -6.80
N LYS A 199 42.54 -6.84 -7.45
CA LYS A 199 42.10 -7.36 -8.76
C LYS A 199 40.71 -7.97 -8.71
N GLU A 200 40.40 -8.73 -7.65
CA GLU A 200 39.06 -9.28 -7.43
C GLU A 200 38.00 -8.17 -7.25
N LYS A 201 38.32 -7.14 -6.47
CA LYS A 201 37.43 -5.97 -6.30
C LYS A 201 37.19 -5.20 -7.60
N ILE A 202 38.23 -5.02 -8.42
CA ILE A 202 38.09 -4.38 -9.74
C ILE A 202 37.23 -5.24 -10.66
N ALA A 203 37.45 -6.56 -10.70
CA ALA A 203 36.63 -7.48 -11.50
C ALA A 203 35.14 -7.41 -11.09
N ALA A 204 34.85 -7.38 -9.79
CA ALA A 204 33.48 -7.23 -9.28
C ALA A 204 32.85 -5.88 -9.70
N LEU A 205 33.61 -4.78 -9.68
CA LEU A 205 33.13 -3.48 -10.16
C LEU A 205 32.87 -3.46 -11.67
N ILE A 206 33.69 -4.14 -12.46
CA ILE A 206 33.47 -4.28 -13.91
C ILE A 206 32.18 -5.06 -14.18
N GLU A 207 31.93 -6.15 -13.44
CA GLU A 207 30.67 -6.90 -13.53
C GLU A 207 29.48 -6.01 -13.14
N GLU A 208 29.61 -5.20 -12.08
CA GLU A 208 28.58 -4.24 -11.68
C GLU A 208 28.29 -3.23 -12.81
N VAL A 209 29.30 -2.70 -13.49
CA VAL A 209 29.11 -1.80 -14.64
C VAL A 209 28.30 -2.46 -15.75
N GLN A 210 28.58 -3.72 -16.08
CA GLN A 210 27.83 -4.47 -17.10
C GLN A 210 26.36 -4.64 -16.69
N GLN A 211 26.09 -4.95 -15.42
CA GLN A 211 24.73 -5.03 -14.89
C GLN A 211 24.01 -3.68 -14.97
N LEU A 212 24.70 -2.58 -14.64
CA LEU A 212 24.14 -1.23 -14.73
C LEU A 212 23.82 -0.82 -16.17
N GLN A 213 24.64 -1.20 -17.14
CA GLN A 213 24.37 -0.96 -18.56
C GLN A 213 23.07 -1.65 -19.01
N PHE A 214 22.83 -2.89 -18.58
CA PHE A 214 21.56 -3.58 -18.85
C PHE A 214 20.37 -2.85 -18.23
N ILE A 215 20.51 -2.39 -16.98
CA ILE A 215 19.46 -1.62 -16.29
C ILE A 215 19.20 -0.28 -16.98
N GLU A 216 20.24 0.38 -17.51
CA GLU A 216 20.10 1.66 -18.22
C GLU A 216 19.30 1.53 -19.51
N ILE A 217 19.46 0.41 -20.24
CA ILE A 217 18.63 0.09 -21.40
C ILE A 217 17.16 -0.05 -20.99
N GLN A 218 16.88 -0.84 -19.95
CA GLN A 218 15.52 -1.02 -19.41
C GLN A 218 14.93 0.32 -18.96
N ARG A 219 15.74 1.16 -18.30
CA ARG A 219 15.34 2.49 -17.83
C ARG A 219 14.95 3.42 -18.97
N THR A 220 15.71 3.42 -20.06
CA THR A 220 15.44 4.29 -21.22
C THR A 220 14.17 3.85 -21.95
N GLN A 221 13.84 2.57 -21.93
CA GLN A 221 12.61 2.03 -22.51
C GLN A 221 11.37 2.28 -21.63
N ALA A 222 11.55 2.49 -20.32
CA ALA A 222 10.44 2.77 -19.42
C ALA A 222 9.85 4.17 -19.68
N PRO A 223 8.52 4.34 -19.76
CA PRO A 223 7.87 5.63 -20.06
C PRO A 223 8.24 6.76 -19.11
N ASP A 224 8.44 6.43 -17.83
CA ASP A 224 8.80 7.37 -16.78
C ASP A 224 10.31 7.36 -16.44
N GLN A 225 11.11 6.70 -17.29
CA GLN A 225 12.57 6.69 -17.22
C GLN A 225 13.15 6.20 -15.88
N GLN A 226 12.45 5.25 -15.28
CA GLN A 226 12.77 4.66 -13.98
C GLN A 226 12.55 3.14 -14.03
N VAL A 227 13.38 2.37 -13.30
CA VAL A 227 13.21 0.92 -13.10
C VAL A 227 13.28 0.56 -11.61
N SER A 228 12.40 -0.33 -11.16
CA SER A 228 12.43 -0.95 -9.83
C SER A 228 12.58 -2.46 -10.00
N LEU A 229 13.52 -3.11 -9.30
CA LEU A 229 13.84 -4.52 -9.59
C LEU A 229 12.98 -5.55 -8.83
N THR A 230 12.55 -5.24 -7.62
CA THR A 230 11.79 -6.18 -6.76
C THR A 230 10.29 -5.97 -6.91
N ASP A 231 9.87 -4.70 -6.97
CA ASP A 231 8.48 -4.32 -7.24
C ASP A 231 8.47 -3.41 -8.48
N PRO A 232 8.32 -3.97 -9.70
CA PRO A 232 8.44 -3.23 -10.96
C PRO A 232 7.45 -2.07 -11.12
N ASP A 233 6.30 -2.13 -10.43
CA ASP A 233 5.28 -1.10 -10.48
C ASP A 233 5.61 0.06 -9.54
N SER A 234 6.42 -0.14 -8.51
CA SER A 234 6.73 0.89 -7.51
C SER A 234 7.54 2.07 -8.07
N ARG A 235 7.23 3.30 -7.60
CA ARG A 235 7.90 4.53 -8.04
C ARG A 235 8.69 5.27 -6.95
N SER A 236 9.77 5.96 -7.36
CA SER A 236 10.53 6.81 -6.45
C SER A 236 9.81 8.14 -6.28
N MET A 237 9.46 8.48 -5.04
CA MET A 237 8.62 9.61 -4.71
C MET A 237 9.27 10.46 -3.63
N THR A 238 9.12 11.78 -3.74
CA THR A 238 9.54 12.72 -2.70
C THR A 238 8.59 12.62 -1.51
N ALA A 239 9.13 12.37 -0.32
CA ALA A 239 8.41 12.36 0.95
C ALA A 239 9.11 13.32 1.94
N ARG A 240 8.49 13.60 3.09
CA ARG A 240 9.13 14.41 4.15
C ARG A 240 10.42 13.68 4.61
N GLY A 241 11.58 14.30 4.39
CA GLY A 241 12.88 13.72 4.68
C GLY A 241 13.48 12.95 3.49
N THR A 242 13.69 11.64 3.65
CA THR A 242 14.27 10.80 2.58
C THR A 242 13.20 10.30 1.62
N GLY A 243 13.47 10.31 0.31
CA GLY A 243 12.53 9.81 -0.71
C GLY A 243 12.07 8.38 -0.45
N VAL A 244 10.84 8.03 -0.84
CA VAL A 244 10.25 6.69 -0.66
C VAL A 244 10.12 6.02 -2.02
N VAL A 245 10.48 4.73 -2.12
CA VAL A 245 10.10 3.91 -3.27
C VAL A 245 8.81 3.19 -2.90
N GLY A 246 7.74 3.47 -3.62
CA GLY A 246 6.40 3.17 -3.16
C GLY A 246 5.30 3.57 -4.12
N TYR A 247 4.12 3.70 -3.54
CA TYR A 247 2.89 4.11 -4.20
C TYR A 247 2.32 5.32 -3.48
N ASN A 248 1.61 6.17 -4.21
CA ASN A 248 0.81 7.24 -3.64
C ASN A 248 -0.65 6.80 -3.62
N VAL A 249 -1.16 6.54 -2.42
CA VAL A 249 -2.53 6.12 -2.18
C VAL A 249 -3.39 7.33 -1.87
N GLN A 250 -4.31 7.64 -2.76
CA GLN A 250 -5.30 8.69 -2.60
C GLN A 250 -6.53 8.11 -1.92
N THR A 251 -7.05 8.78 -0.91
CA THR A 251 -8.25 8.35 -0.20
C THR A 251 -9.24 9.48 -0.08
N ALA A 252 -10.53 9.14 -0.19
CA ALA A 252 -11.64 10.03 0.06
C ALA A 252 -12.46 9.45 1.22
N VAL A 253 -12.58 10.21 2.31
CA VAL A 253 -13.12 9.73 3.59
C VAL A 253 -14.32 10.60 3.99
N ASP A 254 -15.40 9.97 4.44
CA ASP A 254 -16.56 10.69 4.98
C ASP A 254 -16.21 11.37 6.32
N ASN A 255 -16.83 12.52 6.58
CA ASN A 255 -16.55 13.31 7.77
C ASN A 255 -17.18 12.75 9.07
N ARG A 256 -18.32 12.05 8.99
CA ARG A 256 -19.13 11.65 10.15
C ARG A 256 -18.76 10.28 10.70
N HIS A 257 -18.62 9.28 9.82
CA HIS A 257 -18.37 7.89 10.22
C HIS A 257 -16.93 7.44 9.91
N HIS A 258 -16.12 8.32 9.31
CA HIS A 258 -14.74 8.07 8.94
C HIS A 258 -14.58 6.86 7.99
N LEU A 259 -15.60 6.62 7.16
CA LEU A 259 -15.60 5.55 6.19
C LEU A 259 -14.90 5.98 4.90
N ILE A 260 -14.08 5.09 4.34
CA ILE A 260 -13.44 5.31 3.05
C ILE A 260 -14.48 5.09 1.94
N ILE A 261 -14.76 6.15 1.19
CA ILE A 261 -15.76 6.16 0.10
C ILE A 261 -15.10 5.77 -1.22
N ALA A 262 -13.93 6.33 -1.49
CA ALA A 262 -13.13 6.05 -2.68
C ALA A 262 -11.66 5.99 -2.32
N HIS A 263 -10.91 5.18 -3.05
CA HIS A 263 -9.46 5.11 -2.92
C HIS A 263 -8.83 4.78 -4.26
N GLU A 264 -7.60 5.25 -4.44
CA GLU A 264 -6.82 4.92 -5.62
C GLU A 264 -5.35 4.79 -5.30
N VAL A 265 -4.70 3.78 -5.89
CA VAL A 265 -3.25 3.59 -5.81
C VAL A 265 -2.63 4.10 -7.11
N THR A 266 -1.75 5.10 -7.00
CA THR A 266 -1.09 5.70 -8.16
C THR A 266 0.42 5.70 -8.01
N ASN A 267 1.09 5.88 -9.13
CA ASN A 267 2.53 6.05 -9.22
C ASN A 267 2.96 7.53 -9.32
N VAL A 268 2.00 8.45 -9.17
CA VAL A 268 2.25 9.88 -9.25
C VAL A 268 2.66 10.40 -7.86
N GLY A 269 3.91 10.84 -7.72
CA GLY A 269 4.45 11.27 -6.42
C GLY A 269 3.88 12.57 -5.85
N SER A 270 3.05 13.28 -6.61
CA SER A 270 2.44 14.55 -6.24
C SER A 270 0.92 14.48 -6.33
N ASP A 271 0.26 15.12 -5.36
CA ASP A 271 -1.20 15.15 -5.23
C ASP A 271 -1.87 16.24 -6.09
N ARG A 272 -1.06 17.07 -6.76
CA ARG A 272 -1.52 18.27 -7.50
C ARG A 272 -2.57 18.00 -8.58
N SER A 273 -2.63 16.80 -9.13
CA SER A 273 -3.57 16.42 -10.21
C SER A 273 -4.48 15.25 -9.80
N GLN A 274 -4.75 15.10 -8.49
CA GLN A 274 -5.55 14.00 -7.96
C GLN A 274 -6.91 14.45 -7.42
N LEU A 275 -7.17 15.77 -7.36
CA LEU A 275 -8.36 16.31 -6.72
C LEU A 275 -9.63 15.98 -7.50
N SER A 276 -9.70 16.36 -8.79
CA SER A 276 -10.96 16.25 -9.55
C SER A 276 -11.39 14.80 -9.70
N ARG A 277 -10.42 13.93 -9.97
CA ARG A 277 -10.63 12.50 -10.10
C ARG A 277 -11.16 11.86 -8.83
N MET A 278 -10.52 12.10 -7.68
CA MET A 278 -10.95 11.53 -6.40
C MET A 278 -12.31 12.08 -5.96
N ALA A 279 -12.55 13.36 -6.19
CA ALA A 279 -13.83 14.01 -5.89
C ALA A 279 -14.99 13.41 -6.69
N ASN A 280 -14.81 13.18 -8.00
CA ASN A 280 -15.82 12.52 -8.83
C ASN A 280 -16.07 11.08 -8.38
N GLN A 281 -15.02 10.30 -8.09
CA GLN A 281 -15.19 8.94 -7.57
C GLN A 281 -15.97 8.92 -6.25
N ALA A 282 -15.67 9.85 -5.33
CA ALA A 282 -16.38 9.96 -4.07
C ALA A 282 -17.85 10.35 -4.25
N ARG A 283 -18.14 11.28 -5.18
CA ARG A 283 -19.51 11.68 -5.53
C ARG A 283 -20.31 10.51 -6.09
N ASP A 284 -19.75 9.79 -7.05
CA ASP A 284 -20.43 8.69 -7.73
C ASP A 284 -20.68 7.51 -6.77
N ALA A 285 -19.72 7.22 -5.89
CA ALA A 285 -19.82 6.16 -4.89
C ALA A 285 -20.78 6.49 -3.74
N SER A 286 -20.73 7.72 -3.20
CA SER A 286 -21.68 8.18 -2.17
C SER A 286 -23.09 8.40 -2.73
N GLY A 287 -23.20 8.72 -4.02
CA GLY A 287 -24.44 9.07 -4.69
C GLY A 287 -25.05 10.40 -4.25
N ILE A 288 -24.24 11.25 -3.61
CA ILE A 288 -24.61 12.61 -3.21
C ILE A 288 -24.35 13.53 -4.40
N LYS A 289 -25.34 14.31 -4.82
CA LYS A 289 -25.19 15.23 -5.96
C LYS A 289 -24.30 16.43 -5.63
N ASP A 290 -24.63 17.13 -4.55
CA ASP A 290 -23.95 18.35 -4.11
C ASP A 290 -22.87 18.00 -3.09
N LEU A 291 -21.70 17.54 -3.56
CA LEU A 291 -20.61 17.12 -2.69
C LEU A 291 -19.71 18.31 -2.31
N THR A 292 -19.38 18.41 -1.04
CA THR A 292 -18.32 19.28 -0.51
C THR A 292 -17.07 18.46 -0.26
N VAL A 293 -15.94 18.94 -0.78
CA VAL A 293 -14.63 18.31 -0.66
C VAL A 293 -13.68 19.25 0.07
N VAL A 294 -13.00 18.72 1.08
CA VAL A 294 -11.88 19.37 1.75
C VAL A 294 -10.59 18.61 1.41
N ALA A 295 -9.52 19.32 1.07
CA ALA A 295 -8.21 18.69 0.85
C ALA A 295 -7.07 19.63 1.23
N ASP A 296 -5.86 19.09 1.31
CA ASP A 296 -4.68 19.85 1.70
C ASP A 296 -4.20 20.84 0.60
N ARG A 297 -3.18 21.64 0.92
CA ARG A 297 -2.58 22.61 -0.02
C ARG A 297 -1.94 21.91 -1.24
N GLY A 298 -1.52 20.66 -1.11
CA GLY A 298 -0.90 19.86 -2.17
C GLY A 298 -1.82 19.65 -3.37
N TYR A 299 -3.13 19.61 -3.16
CA TYR A 299 -4.16 19.49 -4.19
C TYR A 299 -4.47 20.79 -4.94
N PHE A 300 -3.86 21.93 -4.57
CA PHE A 300 -4.21 23.21 -5.17
C PHE A 300 -3.68 23.34 -6.61
N LYS A 301 -4.58 23.20 -7.58
CA LYS A 301 -4.38 23.40 -9.01
C LYS A 301 -5.66 23.92 -9.65
N GLY A 302 -5.57 25.01 -10.42
CA GLY A 302 -6.73 25.75 -10.90
C GLY A 302 -7.62 24.93 -11.85
N GLU A 303 -7.00 24.11 -12.70
CA GLU A 303 -7.72 23.25 -13.63
C GLU A 303 -8.56 22.20 -12.89
N GLU A 304 -8.02 21.58 -11.84
CA GLU A 304 -8.72 20.57 -11.03
C GLU A 304 -9.91 21.17 -10.26
N ILE A 305 -9.72 22.37 -9.70
CA ILE A 305 -10.77 23.10 -8.98
C ILE A 305 -11.90 23.47 -9.95
N LEU A 306 -11.56 23.92 -11.16
CA LEU A 306 -12.53 24.23 -12.20
C LEU A 306 -13.31 22.99 -12.64
N GLU A 307 -12.64 21.84 -12.77
CA GLU A 307 -13.29 20.56 -13.09
C GLU A 307 -14.26 20.13 -11.98
N CYS A 308 -13.87 20.22 -10.71
CA CYS A 308 -14.77 19.99 -9.58
C CYS A 308 -15.99 20.91 -9.63
N HIS A 309 -15.77 22.21 -9.86
CA HIS A 309 -16.86 23.18 -9.91
C HIS A 309 -17.85 22.87 -11.04
N LYS A 310 -17.35 22.55 -12.25
CA LYS A 310 -18.18 22.12 -13.39
C LYS A 310 -18.96 20.83 -13.09
N ALA A 311 -18.42 19.98 -12.22
CA ALA A 311 -19.04 18.74 -11.78
C ALA A 311 -20.03 18.91 -10.61
N GLY A 312 -20.31 20.14 -10.17
CA GLY A 312 -21.20 20.42 -9.04
C GLY A 312 -20.57 20.16 -7.66
N ILE A 313 -19.25 20.06 -7.59
CA ILE A 313 -18.51 19.75 -6.35
C ILE A 313 -17.92 21.04 -5.79
N THR A 314 -18.25 21.36 -4.53
CA THR A 314 -17.70 22.51 -3.81
C THR A 314 -16.37 22.11 -3.15
N THR A 315 -15.28 22.82 -3.44
CA THR A 315 -13.95 22.48 -2.90
C THR A 315 -13.44 23.54 -1.92
N TYR A 316 -12.93 23.12 -0.76
CA TYR A 316 -12.22 23.98 0.19
C TYR A 316 -10.76 23.53 0.29
N LEU A 317 -9.86 24.41 -0.16
CA LEU A 317 -8.41 24.14 -0.25
C LEU A 317 -7.63 25.36 0.22
N PRO A 318 -6.56 25.20 1.01
CA PRO A 318 -5.67 26.30 1.33
C PRO A 318 -4.93 26.80 0.09
N LYS A 319 -4.99 28.10 -0.19
CA LYS A 319 -4.24 28.70 -1.30
C LYS A 319 -2.73 28.64 -1.02
N PRO A 320 -1.91 28.10 -1.93
CA PRO A 320 -0.47 28.08 -1.75
C PRO A 320 0.12 29.48 -1.89
N LYS A 321 1.03 29.83 -0.99
CA LYS A 321 1.95 30.97 -1.17
C LYS A 321 3.00 30.54 -2.20
N THR A 322 2.84 30.98 -3.45
CA THR A 322 3.72 30.65 -4.59
C THR A 322 4.65 31.77 -5.00
N SER A 323 4.46 32.98 -4.45
CA SER A 323 5.28 34.13 -4.82
C SER A 323 6.70 34.00 -4.24
N PRO A 324 7.76 34.05 -5.08
CA PRO A 324 9.13 34.11 -4.60
C PRO A 324 9.46 35.49 -4.00
N SER A 325 8.57 36.48 -4.12
CA SER A 325 8.78 37.85 -3.65
C SER A 325 9.10 37.91 -2.16
N GLN A 326 8.46 37.07 -1.34
CA GLN A 326 8.80 36.98 0.10
C GLN A 326 10.23 36.47 0.34
N ALA A 327 10.69 35.47 -0.42
CA ALA A 327 12.07 34.99 -0.34
C ALA A 327 13.09 36.03 -0.83
N LYS A 328 12.63 36.98 -1.65
CA LYS A 328 13.39 38.16 -2.09
C LYS A 328 13.24 39.38 -1.16
N GLY A 329 12.65 39.21 0.03
CA GLY A 329 12.47 40.28 1.02
C GLY A 329 11.34 41.27 0.70
N MET A 330 10.53 41.03 -0.32
CA MET A 330 9.39 41.89 -0.68
C MET A 330 8.16 41.52 0.14
N PHE A 331 7.35 42.53 0.47
CA PHE A 331 6.11 42.34 1.21
C PHE A 331 5.04 41.62 0.36
N PRO A 332 4.35 40.59 0.91
CA PRO A 332 3.22 39.96 0.23
C PRO A 332 2.01 40.90 0.24
N ARG A 333 1.05 40.67 -0.68
CA ARG A 333 -0.20 41.46 -0.78
C ARG A 333 -0.95 41.60 0.56
N GLU A 334 -0.90 40.56 1.38
CA GLU A 334 -1.53 40.48 2.71
C GLU A 334 -0.95 41.48 3.72
N THR A 335 0.25 42.01 3.48
CA THR A 335 0.89 43.03 4.33
C THR A 335 0.48 44.46 3.96
N PHE A 336 -0.21 44.63 2.83
CA PHE A 336 -0.73 45.92 2.41
C PHE A 336 -2.19 46.05 2.86
N LEU A 337 -2.46 47.02 3.74
CA LEU A 337 -3.81 47.48 4.00
C LEU A 337 -4.20 48.47 2.91
N PHE A 338 -5.31 48.22 2.22
CA PHE A 338 -5.90 49.21 1.33
C PHE A 338 -6.59 50.28 2.18
N ILE A 339 -6.12 51.52 2.09
CA ILE A 339 -6.78 52.69 2.67
C ILE A 339 -7.52 53.35 1.49
N PRO A 340 -8.86 53.36 1.50
CA PRO A 340 -9.69 53.87 0.41
C PRO A 340 -9.55 55.39 0.17
#